data_AF-A0A7C5FQD3-F1
#
_entry.id   AF-A0A7C5FQD3-F1
#
_cell.length_a   1.000
_cell.length_b   1.000
_cell.length_c   1.000
_cell.angle_alpha   90.00
_cell.angle_beta   90.00
_cell.angle_gamma   90.00
#
_symmetry.space_group_name_H-M   'P 1'
#
loop_
_entity.id
_entity.type
_entity.pdbx_description
1 polymer ?
#
loop_
_entity_poly.entity_id
_entity_poly.type
_entity_poly.pdbx_seq_one_letter_code
_entity_poly.pdbx_strand_id
1 'polypeptide(L)'
;TAPKSNSVISSIEKAMNYIQEKGVSEIPEHLWGSSPDYLYPHDFPEHFVIQRYLPYNVDEVFYNPTEQGREKIIKERIKKLWKERYGR
;
A
#
# COMPACT_ATOMS: atom_id res chain seq x y z
N THR A 1 -28.49 6.82 6.06
CA THR A 1 -27.41 6.67 7.05
C THR A 1 -26.12 6.31 6.34
N ALA A 2 -24.94 6.71 6.84
CA ALA A 2 -23.66 6.43 6.18
C ALA A 2 -23.13 5.01 6.52
N PRO A 3 -22.48 4.30 5.58
CA PRO A 3 -21.76 3.06 5.85
C PRO A 3 -20.62 3.30 6.85
N LYS A 4 -20.22 2.26 7.57
CA LYS A 4 -19.21 2.34 8.63
C LYS A 4 -18.03 1.43 8.30
N SER A 5 -16.83 1.93 8.53
CA SER A 5 -15.60 1.17 8.37
C SER A 5 -14.54 1.73 9.31
N ASN A 6 -13.87 0.83 10.03
CA ASN A 6 -12.67 1.12 10.81
C ASN A 6 -11.39 0.63 10.08
N SER A 7 -11.50 0.22 8.81
CA SER A 7 -10.42 -0.42 8.06
C SER A 7 -9.13 0.42 8.10
N VAL A 8 -9.24 1.74 7.90
CA VAL A 8 -8.10 2.67 7.91
C VAL A 8 -7.42 2.70 9.28
N ILE A 9 -8.19 2.85 10.37
CA ILE A 9 -7.64 2.93 11.73
C ILE A 9 -6.92 1.64 12.10
N SER A 10 -7.55 0.48 11.88
CA SER A 10 -6.92 -0.82 12.14
C SER A 10 -5.66 -1.06 11.29
N SER A 11 -5.60 -0.48 10.09
CA SER A 11 -4.43 -0.59 9.21
C SER A 11 -3.24 0.23 9.71
N ILE A 12 -3.51 1.42 10.24
CA ILE A 12 -2.50 2.27 10.88
C ILE A 12 -1.98 1.58 12.14
N GLU A 13 -2.88 1.07 12.99
CA GLU A 13 -2.50 0.31 14.19
C GLU A 13 -1.62 -0.90 13.84
N LYS A 14 -2.00 -1.67 12.81
CA LYS A 14 -1.19 -2.80 12.33
C LYS A 14 0.21 -2.37 11.89
N ALA A 15 0.32 -1.27 11.14
CA ALA A 15 1.62 -0.75 10.69
C ALA A 15 2.48 -0.26 11.87
N MET A 16 1.88 0.43 12.85
CA MET A 16 2.57 0.90 14.04
C MET A 16 3.08 -0.26 14.89
N ASN A 17 2.25 -1.28 15.13
CA ASN A 17 2.64 -2.48 15.88
C ASN A 17 3.76 -3.23 15.16
N TYR A 18 3.69 -3.34 13.82
CA TYR A 18 4.75 -3.95 13.04
C TYR A 18 6.10 -3.26 13.26
N ILE A 19 6.14 -1.93 13.26
CA ILE A 19 7.37 -1.16 13.52
C ILE A 19 7.85 -1.35 14.97
N GLN A 20 6.94 -1.40 15.94
CA GLN A 20 7.29 -1.64 17.35
C GLN A 20 7.92 -3.02 17.56
N GLU A 21 7.40 -4.05 16.88
CA GLU A 21 7.85 -5.44 17.03
C GLU A 21 9.11 -5.75 16.20
N LYS A 22 9.19 -5.22 14.97
CA LYS A 22 10.23 -5.56 14.00
C LYS A 22 11.32 -4.50 13.84
N GLY A 23 11.12 -3.33 14.43
CA GLY A 23 11.99 -2.17 14.25
C GLY A 23 11.79 -1.48 12.91
N VAL A 24 12.56 -0.40 12.71
CA VAL A 24 12.58 0.35 11.45
C VAL A 24 13.44 -0.41 10.44
N SER A 25 12.92 -0.56 9.22
CA SER A 25 13.65 -1.18 8.11
C SER A 25 14.12 -0.13 7.10
N GLU A 26 15.14 -0.47 6.30
CA GLU A 26 15.74 0.46 5.36
C GLU A 26 14.79 0.87 4.23
N ILE A 27 14.87 2.15 3.86
CA ILE A 27 14.11 2.70 2.73
C ILE A 27 14.73 2.15 1.44
N PRO A 28 13.94 1.60 0.50
CA PRO A 28 14.44 1.19 -0.81
C PRO A 28 15.23 2.31 -1.52
N GLU A 29 16.38 1.98 -2.10
CA GLU A 29 17.32 2.94 -2.71
C GLU A 29 16.67 3.81 -3.80
N HIS A 30 15.76 3.24 -4.60
CA HIS A 30 15.03 3.97 -5.64
C HIS A 30 14.04 5.00 -5.08
N LEU A 31 13.83 5.07 -3.76
CA LEU A 31 13.03 6.11 -3.11
C LEU A 31 13.88 7.19 -2.44
N TRP A 32 15.21 7.09 -2.50
CA TRP A 32 16.08 8.14 -1.98
C TRP A 32 16.04 9.36 -2.90
N GLY A 33 16.35 10.54 -2.33
CA GLY A 33 16.27 11.81 -3.04
C GLY A 33 17.05 11.78 -4.37
N SER A 34 16.36 12.11 -5.46
CA SER A 34 16.89 12.13 -6.84
C SER A 34 17.44 10.79 -7.34
N SER A 35 16.96 9.65 -6.82
CA SER A 35 17.38 8.35 -7.35
C SER A 35 17.02 8.21 -8.84
N PRO A 36 17.99 7.84 -9.70
CA PRO A 36 17.74 7.66 -11.13
C PRO A 36 16.84 6.46 -11.43
N ASP A 37 16.72 5.53 -10.47
CA ASP A 37 15.91 4.31 -10.61
C ASP A 37 14.46 4.52 -10.15
N TYR A 38 14.12 5.73 -9.68
CA TYR A 38 12.74 6.06 -9.32
C TYR A 38 11.86 6.15 -10.57
N LEU A 39 10.85 5.29 -10.67
CA LEU A 39 9.84 5.36 -11.72
C LEU A 39 8.77 6.39 -11.33
N TYR A 40 8.69 7.49 -12.09
CA TYR A 40 7.71 8.55 -11.88
C TYR A 40 6.31 8.09 -12.32
N PRO A 41 5.33 7.91 -11.41
CA PRO A 41 4.06 7.24 -11.74
C PRO A 41 3.25 7.92 -12.85
N HIS A 42 3.38 9.24 -13.01
CA HIS A 42 2.63 9.99 -14.02
C HIS A 42 3.05 9.69 -15.46
N ASP A 43 4.23 9.09 -15.66
CA ASP A 43 4.70 8.68 -16.99
C ASP A 43 4.09 7.33 -17.42
N PHE A 44 3.35 6.66 -16.54
CA PHE A 44 2.78 5.33 -16.79
C PHE A 44 1.25 5.39 -16.97
N PRO A 45 0.66 4.45 -17.74
CA PRO A 45 -0.79 4.35 -17.87
C PRO A 45 -1.50 4.28 -16.52
N GLU A 46 -2.67 4.93 -16.42
CA GLU A 46 -3.46 5.06 -15.18
C GLU A 46 -2.72 5.76 -14.01
N HIS A 47 -1.60 6.44 -14.31
CA HIS A 47 -0.67 7.02 -13.35
C HIS A 47 -0.20 6.00 -12.31
N PHE A 48 0.10 4.78 -12.75
CA PHE A 48 0.47 3.67 -11.88
C PHE A 48 1.61 2.83 -12.47
N VAL A 49 2.59 2.55 -11.63
CA VAL A 49 3.71 1.64 -11.93
C VAL A 49 3.91 0.68 -10.78
N ILE A 50 4.20 -0.58 -11.09
CA ILE A 50 4.57 -1.57 -10.09
C ILE A 50 6.01 -1.28 -9.68
N GLN A 51 6.17 -0.65 -8.51
CA GLN A 51 7.45 -0.36 -7.89
C GLN A 51 7.38 -0.71 -6.41
N ARG A 52 8.49 -1.19 -5.83
CA ARG A 52 8.51 -1.55 -4.41
C ARG A 52 8.54 -0.30 -3.53
N TYR A 53 7.46 -0.02 -2.80
CA TYR A 53 7.42 1.13 -1.88
C TYR A 53 7.72 0.80 -0.42
N LEU A 54 7.59 -0.47 -0.03
CA LEU A 54 7.96 -0.94 1.29
C LEU A 54 9.41 -1.42 1.31
N PRO A 55 10.08 -1.40 2.48
CA PRO A 55 11.38 -2.02 2.68
C PRO A 55 11.44 -3.46 2.15
N TYR A 56 12.61 -3.91 1.70
CA TYR A 56 12.80 -5.20 1.04
C TYR A 56 12.44 -6.42 1.91
N ASN A 57 12.49 -6.27 3.23
CA ASN A 57 12.14 -7.28 4.22
C ASN A 57 10.68 -7.20 4.71
N VAL A 58 9.84 -6.35 4.11
CA VAL A 58 8.43 -6.16 4.52
C VAL A 58 7.49 -6.48 3.36
N ASP A 59 6.86 -7.66 3.40
CA ASP A 59 5.85 -8.10 2.42
C ASP A 59 4.41 -8.00 2.95
N GLU A 60 4.22 -7.36 4.11
CA GLU A 60 2.92 -7.24 4.77
C GLU A 60 1.90 -6.41 3.98
N VAL A 61 0.63 -6.79 4.09
CA VAL A 61 -0.51 -5.98 3.66
C VAL A 61 -1.15 -5.36 4.90
N PHE A 62 -1.06 -4.04 5.01
CA PHE A 62 -1.62 -3.31 6.15
C PHE A 62 -3.07 -2.91 5.92
N TYR A 63 -3.39 -2.41 4.73
CA TYR A 63 -4.72 -1.92 4.40
C TYR A 63 -5.58 -2.96 3.69
N ASN A 64 -6.70 -3.35 4.31
CA ASN A 64 -7.71 -4.23 3.74
C ASN A 64 -9.09 -3.55 3.76
N PRO A 65 -9.51 -2.90 2.66
CA PRO A 65 -10.82 -2.25 2.59
C PRO A 65 -11.97 -3.26 2.70
N THR A 66 -13.07 -2.80 3.29
CA THR A 66 -14.33 -3.54 3.36
C THR A 66 -15.12 -3.46 2.04
N GLU A 67 -16.22 -4.18 1.97
CA GLU A 67 -17.18 -4.10 0.85
C GLU A 67 -18.22 -2.97 1.04
N GLN A 68 -18.15 -2.20 2.14
CA GLN A 68 -19.17 -1.22 2.45
C GLN A 68 -18.93 0.13 1.77
N GLY A 69 -19.98 0.66 1.13
CA GLY A 69 -19.95 2.00 0.55
C GLY A 69 -18.84 2.17 -0.48
N ARG A 70 -18.06 3.24 -0.34
CA ARG A 70 -17.00 3.60 -1.28
C ARG A 70 -15.77 2.69 -1.19
N GLU A 71 -15.59 1.95 -0.09
CA GLU A 71 -14.46 1.05 0.06
C GLU A 71 -14.47 -0.11 -0.93
N LYS A 72 -15.66 -0.53 -1.40
CA LYS A 72 -15.77 -1.53 -2.47
C LYS A 72 -15.01 -1.10 -3.73
N ILE A 73 -15.20 0.15 -4.17
CA ILE A 73 -14.52 0.70 -5.35
C ILE A 73 -13.01 0.79 -5.11
N ILE A 74 -12.59 1.17 -3.89
CA ILE A 74 -11.18 1.20 -3.50
C ILE A 74 -10.59 -0.20 -3.59
N LYS A 75 -11.29 -1.21 -3.05
CA LYS A 75 -10.87 -2.61 -3.06
C LYS A 75 -10.72 -3.16 -4.47
N GLU A 76 -11.68 -2.89 -5.35
CA GLU A 76 -11.62 -3.28 -6.76
C GLU A 76 -10.42 -2.62 -7.45
N ARG A 77 -10.18 -1.32 -7.22
CA ARG A 77 -9.04 -0.61 -7.79
C ARG A 77 -7.71 -1.17 -7.31
N ILE A 78 -7.51 -1.37 -5.99
CA ILE A 78 -6.23 -1.90 -5.48
C ILE A 78 -5.99 -3.33 -5.95
N LYS A 79 -7.02 -4.17 -6.07
CA LYS A 79 -6.90 -5.53 -6.64
C LYS A 79 -6.50 -5.49 -8.12
N LYS A 80 -7.05 -4.55 -8.90
CA LYS A 80 -6.70 -4.36 -10.31
C LYS A 80 -5.24 -3.93 -10.47
N LEU A 81 -4.79 -2.98 -9.66
CA LEU A 81 -3.44 -2.39 -9.75
C LEU A 81 -2.37 -3.31 -9.15
N TRP A 82 -2.64 -3.94 -8.00
CA TRP A 82 -1.68 -4.71 -7.22
C TRP A 82 -2.07 -6.20 -7.15
N LYS A 83 -2.18 -6.86 -8.31
CA LYS A 83 -2.67 -8.25 -8.42
C LYS A 83 -1.90 -9.24 -7.54
N GLU A 84 -0.58 -9.14 -7.48
CA GLU A 84 0.23 -10.09 -6.69
C GLU A 84 0.07 -9.86 -5.17
N ARG A 85 -0.10 -8.61 -4.75
CA ARG A 85 -0.22 -8.23 -3.35
C ARG A 85 -1.63 -8.42 -2.78
N TYR A 86 -2.65 -8.19 -3.61
CA TYR A 86 -4.07 -8.19 -3.21
C TYR A 86 -4.91 -9.29 -3.91
N GLY A 87 -4.30 -10.13 -4.74
CA GLY A 87 -4.96 -11.23 -5.46
C GLY A 87 -4.89 -12.59 -4.77
N ARG A 88 -4.35 -12.66 -3.55
CA ARG A 88 -4.53 -13.81 -2.65
C ARG A 88 -5.86 -13.72 -1.90
#